data_AF-A0A382KGJ8-F1
#
_entry.id   AF-A0A382KGJ8-F1
#
_cell.length_a   1.000
_cell.length_b   1.000
_cell.length_c   1.000
_cell.angle_alpha   90.00
_cell.angle_beta   90.00
_cell.angle_gamma   90.00
#
_symmetry.space_group_name_H-M   'P 1'
#
loop_
_entity.id
_entity.type
_entity.pdbx_description
1 polymer ?
#
loop_
_entity_poly.entity_id
_entity_poly.type
_entity_poly.pdbx_seq_one_letter_code
_entity_poly.pdbx_strand_id
1 'polypeptide(L)' 'AIFAFFMQDFATFINFATSLGFLIAPLIVVLNHRAMLAAGIAQDSRPLYWGSLTGGAMLWAASGVYFYLTLFA' A
#
# COMPACT_ATOMS: atom_id res chain seq x y z
N ALA A 1 14.10 -13.36 20.13
CA ALA A 1 15.13 -13.56 19.08
C ALA A 1 14.91 -12.60 17.90
N ILE A 2 13.79 -12.71 17.16
CA ILE A 2 13.52 -11.87 15.97
C ILE A 2 13.45 -10.36 16.29
N PHE A 3 12.76 -9.98 17.37
CA PHE A 3 12.73 -8.56 17.81
C PHE A 3 14.11 -8.01 18.22
N ALA A 4 14.99 -8.85 18.77
CA ALA A 4 16.34 -8.43 19.16
C ALA A 4 17.26 -8.23 17.94
N PHE A 5 17.06 -9.04 16.88
CA PHE A 5 17.75 -8.90 15.59
C PHE A 5 17.38 -7.57 14.90
N PHE A 6 16.10 -7.22 14.87
CA PHE A 6 15.63 -5.94 14.32
C PHE A 6 16.07 -4.70 15.12
N MET A 7 16.34 -4.85 16.41
CA MET A 7 16.84 -3.76 17.26
C MET A 7 18.37 -3.60 17.20
N GLN A 8 19.12 -4.62 16.75
CA GLN A 8 20.57 -4.52 16.52
C GLN A 8 20.89 -3.78 15.22
N ASP A 9 20.04 -3.95 14.20
CA ASP A 9 20.13 -3.20 12.95
C ASP A 9 18.78 -2.55 12.62
N PHE A 10 18.66 -1.29 13.04
CA PHE A 10 17.46 -0.50 12.81
C PHE A 10 17.16 -0.34 11.31
N ALA A 11 18.17 -0.38 10.43
CA ALA A 11 17.95 -0.31 8.99
C ALA A 11 17.20 -1.55 8.49
N THR A 12 17.56 -2.73 8.99
CA THR A 12 16.85 -3.98 8.70
C THR A 12 15.39 -3.94 9.17
N PHE A 13 15.10 -3.33 10.32
CA PHE A 13 13.73 -3.12 10.78
C PHE A 13 12.93 -2.20 9.84
N ILE A 14 13.50 -1.06 9.47
CA ILE A 14 12.86 -0.12 8.55
C ILE A 14 12.58 -0.78 7.20
N ASN A 15 13.53 -1.55 6.66
CA ASN A 15 13.35 -2.27 5.40
C ASN A 15 12.21 -3.30 5.49
N PHE A 16 12.14 -4.05 6.58
CA PHE A 16 11.06 -5.00 6.82
C PHE A 16 9.69 -4.33 6.92
N ALA A 17 9.56 -3.27 7.73
CA ALA A 17 8.31 -2.52 7.88
C ALA A 17 7.88 -1.89 6.54
N THR A 18 8.83 -1.37 5.77
CA THR A 18 8.58 -0.79 4.45
C THR A 18 8.10 -1.84 3.46
N SER A 19 8.72 -3.03 3.44
CA SER A 19 8.29 -4.15 2.61
C SER A 19 6.87 -4.59 2.93
N LEU A 20 6.52 -4.71 4.22
CA LEU A 20 5.14 -5.02 4.63
C LEU A 20 4.16 -3.92 4.20
N GLY A 21 4.57 -2.65 4.29
CA GLY A 21 3.79 -1.52 3.81
C GLY A 21 3.45 -1.65 2.33
N PHE A 22 4.46 -1.82 1.48
CA PHE A 22 4.24 -2.00 0.03
C PHE A 22 3.52 -3.29 -0.32
N LEU A 23 3.67 -4.36 0.46
CA LEU A 23 2.91 -5.60 0.26
C LEU A 23 1.41 -5.41 0.47
N ILE A 24 1.03 -4.68 1.53
CA ILE A 24 -0.36 -4.56 1.97
C ILE A 24 -1.08 -3.38 1.30
N ALA A 25 -0.35 -2.32 0.92
CA ALA A 25 -0.96 -1.11 0.35
C ALA A 25 -1.88 -1.35 -0.87
N PRO A 26 -1.56 -2.27 -1.81
CA PRO A 26 -2.45 -2.63 -2.91
C PRO A 26 -3.79 -3.25 -2.47
N LEU A 27 -3.79 -4.01 -1.38
CA LEU A 27 -5.02 -4.55 -0.79
C LEU A 27 -5.85 -3.43 -0.14
N ILE A 28 -5.20 -2.56 0.64
CA ILE A 28 -5.86 -1.43 1.30
C ILE A 28 -6.51 -0.50 0.28
N VAL A 29 -5.85 -0.21 -0.84
CA VAL A 29 -6.41 0.73 -1.82
C VAL A 29 -7.67 0.17 -2.51
N VAL A 30 -7.73 -1.14 -2.76
CA VAL A 30 -8.93 -1.80 -3.28
C VAL A 30 -10.08 -1.74 -2.27
N LEU A 31 -9.78 -2.02 -0.99
CA LEU A 31 -10.79 -1.94 0.07
C LEU A 31 -11.29 -0.50 0.27
N ASN A 32 -10.39 0.47 0.23
CA ASN A 32 -10.73 1.89 0.32
C ASN A 32 -11.61 2.33 -0.85
N HIS A 33 -11.25 1.97 -2.08
CA HIS A 33 -12.08 2.28 -3.27
C HIS A 33 -13.50 1.74 -3.12
N ARG A 34 -13.64 0.48 -2.66
CA ARG A 34 -14.94 -0.15 -2.42
C ARG A 34 -15.74 0.55 -1.32
N ALA A 35 -15.10 0.91 -0.21
CA ALA A 35 -15.74 1.59 0.90
C ALA A 35 -16.26 2.98 0.49
N MET A 36 -15.48 3.74 -0.25
CA MET A 36 -15.84 5.09 -0.70
C MET A 36 -16.99 5.11 -1.73
N LEU A 37 -17.19 4.02 -2.47
CA LEU A 37 -18.24 3.90 -3.50
C LEU A 37 -19.43 3.03 -3.05
N ALA A 38 -19.46 2.64 -1.78
CA ALA A 38 -20.55 1.85 -1.23
C ALA A 38 -21.89 2.56 -1.38
N ALA A 39 -22.97 1.80 -1.56
CA ALA A 39 -24.31 2.33 -1.83
C ALA A 39 -24.82 3.28 -0.72
N GLY A 40 -24.35 3.12 0.52
CA GLY A 40 -24.70 3.97 1.66
C GLY A 40 -24.01 5.33 1.72
N ILE A 41 -23.05 5.62 0.83
CA ILE A 41 -22.37 6.92 0.75
C ILE A 41 -23.15 7.83 -0.21
N ALA A 42 -23.54 9.03 0.25
CA ALA A 42 -24.19 10.05 -0.57
C ALA A 42 -23.34 10.40 -1.80
N GLN A 43 -23.95 10.53 -2.99
CA GLN A 43 -23.21 10.74 -4.25
C GLN A 43 -22.30 11.96 -4.19
N ASP A 44 -22.77 13.04 -3.59
CA ASP A 44 -22.11 14.34 -3.47
C ASP A 44 -20.85 14.27 -2.58
N SER A 45 -20.79 13.24 -1.73
CA SER A 45 -19.65 12.95 -0.84
C SER A 45 -18.69 11.91 -1.41
N ARG A 46 -19.00 11.31 -2.57
CA ARG A 46 -18.12 10.32 -3.21
C ARG A 46 -16.95 11.03 -3.88
N PRO A 47 -15.74 10.45 -3.83
CA PRO A 47 -14.62 10.95 -4.61
C PRO A 47 -14.89 10.77 -6.10
N LEU A 48 -14.17 11.53 -6.93
CA LEU A 48 -14.11 11.26 -8.36
C LEU A 48 -13.64 9.82 -8.61
N TYR A 49 -14.48 9.02 -9.29
CA TYR A 49 -14.21 7.61 -9.57
C TYR A 49 -12.83 7.40 -10.20
N TRP A 50 -12.49 8.23 -11.19
CA TRP A 50 -11.19 8.22 -11.86
C TRP A 50 -10.04 8.56 -10.93
N GLY A 51 -10.21 9.50 -10.00
CA GLY A 51 -9.18 9.84 -9.01
C GLY A 51 -8.86 8.67 -8.08
N SER A 52 -9.89 7.89 -7.72
CA SER A 52 -9.67 6.68 -6.92
C SER A 52 -8.99 5.56 -7.71
N LEU A 53 -9.29 5.42 -9.01
CA LEU A 53 -8.64 4.44 -9.87
C LEU A 53 -7.18 4.79 -10.14
N THR A 54 -6.87 6.06 -10.45
CA THR A 54 -5.50 6.50 -10.71
C THR A 54 -4.64 6.36 -9.46
N GLY A 55 -5.15 6.77 -8.30
CA GLY A 55 -4.47 6.56 -7.01
C GLY A 55 -4.23 5.07 -6.71
N GLY A 56 -5.21 4.22 -7.00
CA GLY A 56 -5.07 2.76 -6.92
C GLY A 56 -3.97 2.23 -7.83
N ALA A 57 -4.01 2.56 -9.11
CA ALA A 57 -3.02 2.12 -10.09
C ALA A 57 -1.59 2.58 -9.73
N MET A 58 -1.43 3.81 -9.24
CA MET A 58 -0.15 4.32 -8.77
C MET A 58 0.41 3.53 -7.59
N LEU A 59 -0.44 3.16 -6.63
CA LEU A 59 -0.05 2.35 -5.47
C LEU A 59 0.36 0.92 -5.85
N TRP A 60 -0.36 0.30 -6.77
CA TRP A 60 0.02 -1.00 -7.33
C TRP A 60 1.34 -0.93 -8.09
N ALA A 61 1.53 0.09 -8.93
CA ALA A 61 2.77 0.30 -9.67
C ALA A 61 3.96 0.55 -8.73
N ALA A 62 3.81 1.41 -7.73
CA ALA A 62 4.85 1.70 -6.75
C ALA A 62 5.27 0.46 -5.97
N SER A 63 4.29 -0.36 -5.54
CA SER A 63 4.56 -1.65 -4.88
C SER A 63 5.33 -2.61 -5.80
N GLY A 64 4.88 -2.76 -7.06
CA GLY A 64 5.56 -3.60 -8.05
C GLY A 64 7.00 -3.16 -8.32
N VAL A 65 7.22 -1.86 -8.51
CA VAL A 65 8.57 -1.28 -8.70
C VAL A 65 9.44 -1.52 -7.46
N TYR A 66 8.91 -1.29 -6.26
CA TYR A 66 9.65 -1.53 -5.02
C TYR A 66 10.13 -2.97 -4.90
N PHE A 67 9.24 -3.95 -5.11
CA PHE A 67 9.62 -5.37 -5.03
C PHE A 67 10.54 -5.79 -6.18
N TYR A 68 10.35 -5.26 -7.39
CA TYR A 68 11.26 -5.51 -8.49
C TYR A 68 12.69 -5.08 -8.15
N LEU A 69 12.85 -3.85 -7.66
CA LEU A 69 14.15 -3.31 -7.28
C LEU A 69 14.76 -4.02 -6.07
N THR A 70 13.95 -4.54 -5.14
CA THR A 70 14.45 -5.22 -3.95
C THR A 70 14.88 -6.67 -4.23
N LEU A 71 14.24 -7.34 -5.20
CA LEU A 71 14.46 -8.76 -5.47
C LEU A 71 15.40 -9.03 -6.65
N PHE A 72 15.47 -8.11 -7.62
CA PHE A 72 16.13 -8.37 -8.91
C PHE A 72 17.16 -7.31 -9.32
N ALA A 73 17.23 -6.17 -8.64
CA ALA A 73 18.24 -5.14 -8.88
C ALA A 73 19.26 -5.10 -7.73
#